data_AF-A0A511MSW6-F1
#
_entry.id   AF-A0A511MSW6-F1
#
_cell.length_a   1.000
_cell.length_b   1.000
_cell.length_c   1.000
_cell.angle_alpha   90.00
_cell.angle_beta   90.00
_cell.angle_gamma   90.00
#
_symmetry.space_group_name_H-M   'P 1'
#
loop_
_entity.id
_entity.type
_entity.pdbx_description
1 polymer ?
#
loop_
_entity_poly.entity_id
_entity_poly.type
_entity_poly.pdbx_seq_one_letter_code
_entity_poly.pdbx_strand_id
1 'polypeptide(L)'
;MNIKSWAFAALAASVVLGASGCDSSSAPQATRTPIPSAVPSAPAGPSNAPAPEQPGDTGKPGDPPQAQPDPQTTKETPPASVPVDRQEPAPAPPPPPANQPPNGSGNGLCFDSNSQLARNAVGRLAPNAGGYPWVILEASNDPIAAGCAGVLSWMLVNWNGSHPGYHVLFFTNGTYLGTATSKYYGYTTVLGKTKNTVSVQYRWVKPEDALCCPSGGPTVVTYTLNGTTVTAQGQFPPDPDK
;
A
#
# COMPACT_ATOMS: atom_id res chain seq x y z
N MET A 1 -25.51 -39.68 33.76
CA MET A 1 -26.38 -40.50 32.89
C MET A 1 -27.10 -39.59 31.93
N ASN A 2 -26.69 -39.60 30.66
CA ASN A 2 -27.53 -39.64 29.46
C ASN A 2 -26.68 -39.24 28.25
N ILE A 3 -26.31 -40.27 27.51
CA ILE A 3 -25.49 -40.28 26.32
C ILE A 3 -26.46 -40.16 25.14
N LYS A 4 -26.17 -39.33 24.15
CA LYS A 4 -26.84 -39.44 22.85
C LYS A 4 -25.83 -39.28 21.72
N SER A 5 -25.29 -40.43 21.34
CA SER A 5 -24.49 -40.66 20.14
C SER A 5 -25.31 -40.37 18.89
N TRP A 6 -24.76 -39.59 17.96
CA TRP A 6 -25.25 -39.49 16.60
C TRP A 6 -24.11 -39.91 15.67
N ALA A 7 -24.31 -41.07 15.03
CA ALA A 7 -23.40 -41.62 14.04
C ALA A 7 -23.56 -40.87 12.71
N PHE A 8 -22.46 -40.40 12.14
CA PHE A 8 -22.41 -39.97 10.75
C PHE A 8 -21.82 -41.09 9.90
N ALA A 9 -22.61 -41.56 8.94
CA ALA A 9 -22.21 -42.56 7.95
C ALA A 9 -21.16 -41.98 6.99
N ALA A 10 -20.02 -42.66 6.87
CA ALA A 10 -19.00 -42.35 5.88
C ALA A 10 -19.40 -42.97 4.53
N LEU A 11 -19.63 -42.12 3.54
CA LEU A 11 -19.70 -42.51 2.13
C LEU A 11 -18.28 -42.42 1.54
N ALA A 12 -17.67 -43.58 1.33
CA ALA A 12 -16.41 -43.72 0.60
C ALA A 12 -16.69 -43.63 -0.91
N ALA A 13 -16.15 -42.61 -1.58
CA ALA A 13 -16.12 -42.53 -3.02
C ALA A 13 -14.76 -43.04 -3.53
N SER A 14 -14.77 -44.23 -4.12
CA SER A 14 -13.64 -44.82 -4.83
C SER A 14 -13.53 -44.17 -6.21
N VAL A 15 -12.44 -43.46 -6.50
CA VAL A 15 -12.09 -43.03 -7.86
C VAL A 15 -10.95 -43.90 -8.35
N VAL A 16 -11.22 -44.62 -9.45
CA VAL A 16 -10.31 -45.51 -10.15
C VAL A 16 -9.33 -44.68 -11.00
N LEU A 17 -8.04 -44.98 -10.88
CA LEU A 17 -6.97 -44.51 -11.76
C LEU A 17 -7.11 -45.14 -13.15
N GLY A 18 -7.28 -44.32 -14.18
CA GLY A 18 -7.15 -44.70 -15.58
C GLY A 18 -5.97 -43.97 -16.22
N ALA A 19 -4.92 -44.72 -16.54
CA ALA A 19 -3.79 -44.26 -17.34
C ALA A 19 -3.93 -44.78 -18.78
N SER A 20 -3.95 -43.85 -19.73
CA SER A 20 -3.71 -44.01 -21.17
C SER A 20 -3.57 -42.58 -21.70
N GLY A 21 -2.72 -42.21 -22.62
CA GLY A 21 -1.82 -42.87 -23.56
C GLY A 21 -1.39 -41.74 -24.50
N CYS A 22 -0.15 -41.74 -24.96
CA CYS A 22 0.37 -40.74 -25.89
C CYS A 22 -0.43 -40.73 -27.18
N ASP A 23 -0.71 -39.56 -27.75
CA ASP A 23 -0.70 -39.42 -29.21
C ASP A 23 -0.28 -38.01 -29.61
N SER A 24 0.75 -37.97 -30.45
CA SER A 24 1.36 -36.80 -31.03
C SER A 24 0.70 -36.53 -32.37
N SER A 25 0.30 -35.29 -32.67
CA SER A 25 -0.01 -34.87 -34.04
C SER A 25 0.14 -33.36 -34.23
N SER A 26 1.26 -33.02 -34.87
CA SER A 26 1.37 -32.10 -36.00
C SER A 26 0.94 -30.64 -35.81
N ALA A 27 1.90 -29.78 -35.48
CA ALA A 27 1.84 -28.34 -35.74
C ALA A 27 2.45 -28.02 -37.12
N PRO A 28 1.78 -27.25 -38.01
CA PRO A 28 2.43 -26.70 -39.19
C PRO A 28 3.38 -25.55 -38.81
N GLN A 29 4.60 -25.63 -39.35
CA GLN A 29 5.65 -24.61 -39.26
C GLN A 29 5.18 -23.28 -39.85
N ALA A 30 5.21 -22.22 -39.05
CA ALA A 30 5.20 -20.86 -39.55
C ALA A 30 6.64 -20.41 -39.81
N THR A 31 6.97 -20.28 -41.09
CA THR A 31 8.19 -19.70 -41.63
C THR A 31 8.40 -18.29 -41.08
N ARG A 32 9.43 -18.09 -40.23
CA ARG A 32 9.89 -16.74 -39.84
C ARG A 32 10.98 -16.27 -40.79
N THR A 33 10.64 -15.27 -41.59
CA THR A 33 11.58 -14.44 -42.34
C THR A 33 12.43 -13.62 -41.36
N PRO A 34 13.78 -13.56 -41.50
CA PRO A 34 14.59 -12.66 -40.69
C PRO A 34 14.54 -11.24 -41.26
N ILE A 35 14.27 -10.24 -40.42
CA ILE A 35 14.46 -8.82 -40.75
C ILE A 35 15.71 -8.32 -40.01
N PRO A 36 16.66 -7.66 -40.70
CA PRO A 36 17.95 -7.28 -40.15
C PRO A 36 17.92 -6.00 -39.30
N SER A 37 18.91 -5.94 -38.40
CA SER A 37 19.33 -4.80 -37.58
C SER A 37 19.53 -3.50 -38.36
N ALA A 38 19.13 -2.37 -37.77
CA ALA A 38 19.76 -1.07 -37.99
C ALA A 38 19.46 -0.08 -36.85
N VAL A 39 20.50 0.23 -36.06
CA VAL A 39 20.78 1.56 -35.50
C VAL A 39 21.84 2.18 -36.44
N PRO A 40 22.01 3.51 -36.61
CA PRO A 40 22.36 4.42 -35.51
C PRO A 40 22.04 5.94 -35.67
N SER A 41 22.45 6.69 -34.64
CA SER A 41 23.05 8.05 -34.69
C SER A 41 22.18 9.29 -34.43
N ALA A 42 22.47 9.91 -33.29
CA ALA A 42 22.31 11.32 -32.99
C ALA A 42 23.35 12.21 -33.73
N PRO A 43 23.12 13.54 -33.78
CA PRO A 43 24.19 14.52 -33.84
C PRO A 43 24.20 15.48 -32.64
N ALA A 44 25.36 16.12 -32.46
CA ALA A 44 25.82 16.87 -31.31
C ALA A 44 25.65 18.40 -31.42
N GLY A 45 25.53 19.05 -30.25
CA GLY A 45 26.05 20.38 -29.90
C GLY A 45 25.31 21.65 -30.39
N PRO A 46 25.63 22.86 -29.85
CA PRO A 46 26.74 23.18 -28.94
C PRO A 46 26.39 23.98 -27.67
N SER A 47 27.43 24.15 -26.86
CA SER A 47 27.68 24.98 -25.68
C SER A 47 27.03 26.37 -25.63
N ASN A 48 26.70 26.82 -24.41
CA ASN A 48 27.28 28.07 -23.87
C ASN A 48 27.10 28.18 -22.35
N ALA A 49 28.22 28.33 -21.65
CA ALA A 49 28.35 28.87 -20.32
C ALA A 49 29.41 29.99 -20.38
N PRO A 50 29.26 31.07 -19.61
CA PRO A 50 30.41 31.83 -19.14
C PRO A 50 30.53 31.79 -17.60
N ALA A 51 31.78 31.76 -17.17
CA ALA A 51 32.28 31.82 -15.80
C ALA A 51 32.50 33.29 -15.34
N PRO A 52 32.98 33.56 -14.11
CA PRO A 52 32.71 34.78 -13.32
C PRO A 52 33.82 35.84 -13.35
N GLU A 53 33.47 37.10 -13.04
CA GLU A 53 34.42 38.13 -12.55
C GLU A 53 33.81 39.02 -11.44
N GLN A 54 34.55 39.15 -10.33
CA GLN A 54 34.49 40.14 -9.23
C GLN A 54 35.56 41.23 -9.53
N PRO A 55 35.88 42.27 -8.70
CA PRO A 55 35.21 42.91 -7.56
C PRO A 55 35.17 44.47 -7.64
N GLY A 56 34.42 45.10 -6.74
CA GLY A 56 34.51 46.54 -6.42
C GLY A 56 34.12 46.79 -4.96
N ASP A 57 35.12 47.07 -4.14
CA ASP A 57 35.09 47.29 -2.69
C ASP A 57 34.93 48.78 -2.37
N THR A 58 34.08 49.14 -1.40
CA THR A 58 34.38 50.19 -0.39
C THR A 58 33.32 50.21 0.72
N GLY A 59 33.74 49.92 1.96
CA GLY A 59 33.55 50.86 3.08
C GLY A 59 32.31 50.75 4.00
N LYS A 60 32.38 49.83 4.97
CA LYS A 60 31.94 49.79 6.40
C LYS A 60 31.57 51.15 7.12
N PRO A 61 31.10 51.16 8.40
CA PRO A 61 29.83 50.75 9.05
C PRO A 61 29.13 51.91 9.84
N GLY A 62 27.91 51.70 10.34
CA GLY A 62 27.33 52.50 11.43
C GLY A 62 26.31 51.71 12.26
N ASP A 63 26.62 51.48 13.53
CA ASP A 63 25.71 50.98 14.59
C ASP A 63 24.72 52.08 15.05
N PRO A 64 23.53 51.73 15.60
CA PRO A 64 22.55 52.64 16.22
C PRO A 64 22.88 52.84 17.73
N PRO A 65 22.34 53.83 18.50
CA PRO A 65 20.92 53.88 18.91
C PRO A 65 20.38 55.27 19.40
N GLN A 66 19.10 55.29 19.86
CA GLN A 66 18.42 56.15 20.86
C GLN A 66 17.06 56.70 20.35
N ALA A 67 15.92 56.29 20.93
CA ALA A 67 15.26 56.67 22.19
C ALA A 67 14.33 57.89 22.05
N GLN A 68 13.04 57.71 22.38
CA GLN A 68 12.06 58.79 22.62
C GLN A 68 11.05 58.36 23.71
N PRO A 69 10.36 59.31 24.38
CA PRO A 69 10.13 59.28 25.82
C PRO A 69 8.66 59.11 26.25
N ASP A 70 8.46 58.64 27.49
CA ASP A 70 7.24 58.77 28.30
C ASP A 70 7.15 60.17 28.93
N PRO A 71 5.96 60.75 29.24
CA PRO A 71 5.08 60.21 30.31
C PRO A 71 3.56 60.47 30.20
N GLN A 72 2.72 59.59 30.78
CA GLN A 72 1.74 60.00 31.80
C GLN A 72 1.03 58.82 32.51
N THR A 73 0.96 58.95 33.83
CA THR A 73 0.41 58.04 34.83
C THR A 73 -1.12 58.11 34.92
N THR A 74 -1.78 56.95 34.80
CA THR A 74 -3.10 56.69 35.39
C THR A 74 -2.98 55.49 36.32
N LYS A 75 -3.36 55.69 37.59
CA LYS A 75 -3.51 54.62 38.58
C LYS A 75 -4.71 53.76 38.18
N GLU A 76 -4.48 52.49 37.85
CA GLU A 76 -5.53 51.48 37.84
C GLU A 76 -5.02 50.19 38.52
N THR A 77 -5.82 49.72 39.46
CA THR A 77 -5.60 48.64 40.41
C THR A 77 -5.19 47.33 39.72
N PRO A 78 -4.30 46.50 40.31
CA PRO A 78 -3.96 45.20 39.72
C PRO A 78 -5.22 44.33 39.62
N PRO A 79 -5.54 43.72 38.47
CA PRO A 79 -6.51 42.64 38.46
C PRO A 79 -5.95 41.49 39.28
N ALA A 80 -6.74 41.04 40.26
CA ALA A 80 -6.46 39.86 41.05
C ALA A 80 -6.15 38.68 40.11
N SER A 81 -5.03 38.01 40.37
CA SER A 81 -4.64 36.78 39.70
C SER A 81 -5.76 35.75 39.80
N VAL A 82 -6.48 35.50 38.72
CA VAL A 82 -7.30 34.29 38.58
C VAL A 82 -6.35 33.09 38.63
N PRO A 83 -6.58 32.10 39.52
CA PRO A 83 -5.85 30.85 39.45
C PRO A 83 -6.23 30.18 38.13
N VAL A 84 -5.26 30.07 37.21
CA VAL A 84 -5.35 29.09 36.12
C VAL A 84 -5.31 27.73 36.81
N ASP A 85 -6.48 27.11 36.94
CA ASP A 85 -6.59 25.73 37.35
C ASP A 85 -5.84 24.90 36.29
N ARG A 86 -4.64 24.44 36.62
CA ARG A 86 -3.91 23.50 35.78
C ARG A 86 -4.66 22.19 35.90
N GLN A 87 -5.61 21.97 34.99
CA GLN A 87 -6.14 20.64 34.80
C GLN A 87 -4.99 19.75 34.38
N GLU A 88 -4.54 18.91 35.32
CA GLU A 88 -3.52 17.89 35.10
C GLU A 88 -3.91 17.09 33.85
N PRO A 89 -2.99 16.88 32.88
CA PRO A 89 -3.26 16.06 31.72
C PRO A 89 -3.84 14.72 32.20
N ALA A 90 -5.02 14.36 31.69
CA ALA A 90 -5.67 13.11 32.08
C ALA A 90 -4.68 11.95 31.89
N PRO A 91 -4.60 11.00 32.83
CA PRO A 91 -3.73 9.84 32.70
C PRO A 91 -3.97 9.16 31.35
N ALA A 92 -2.88 8.86 30.64
CA ALA A 92 -2.97 8.11 29.39
C ALA A 92 -3.76 6.79 29.65
N PRO A 93 -4.62 6.36 28.71
CA PRO A 93 -5.35 5.12 28.86
C PRO A 93 -4.39 3.96 29.17
N PRO A 94 -4.74 3.03 30.09
CA PRO A 94 -3.91 1.87 30.35
C PRO A 94 -3.71 1.06 29.07
N PRO A 95 -2.53 0.45 28.88
CA PRO A 95 -2.28 -0.40 27.72
C PRO A 95 -3.32 -1.55 27.69
N PRO A 96 -3.80 -1.95 26.51
CA PRO A 96 -4.77 -3.03 26.40
C PRO A 96 -4.19 -4.33 27.02
N PRO A 97 -5.02 -5.18 27.64
CA PRO A 97 -4.58 -6.47 28.16
C PRO A 97 -3.90 -7.29 27.07
N ALA A 98 -2.78 -7.94 27.41
CA ALA A 98 -1.95 -8.72 26.47
C ALA A 98 -2.67 -9.89 25.77
N ASN A 99 -3.89 -10.23 26.20
CA ASN A 99 -4.71 -11.30 25.64
C ASN A 99 -5.89 -10.80 24.78
N GLN A 100 -6.00 -9.49 24.53
CA GLN A 100 -7.03 -8.99 23.63
C GLN A 100 -6.59 -9.15 22.16
N PRO A 101 -7.51 -9.53 21.27
CA PRO A 101 -7.30 -9.43 19.84
C PRO A 101 -6.81 -8.04 19.44
N PRO A 102 -5.89 -7.91 18.48
CA PRO A 102 -5.52 -6.62 17.93
C PRO A 102 -6.73 -5.83 17.42
N ASN A 103 -6.60 -4.50 17.36
CA ASN A 103 -7.60 -3.66 16.72
C ASN A 103 -7.90 -4.18 15.29
N GLY A 104 -9.16 -4.14 14.88
CA GLY A 104 -9.57 -4.63 13.55
C GLY A 104 -9.62 -6.15 13.41
N SER A 105 -9.31 -6.92 14.46
CA SER A 105 -9.66 -8.34 14.52
C SER A 105 -11.18 -8.54 14.65
N GLY A 106 -11.67 -9.68 14.17
CA GLY A 106 -13.09 -10.02 14.15
C GLY A 106 -13.29 -11.36 13.44
N ASN A 107 -14.42 -12.04 13.68
CA ASN A 107 -14.76 -13.32 13.03
C ASN A 107 -13.67 -14.41 13.12
N GLY A 108 -12.87 -14.40 14.20
CA GLY A 108 -11.76 -15.35 14.40
C GLY A 108 -10.50 -15.02 13.58
N LEU A 109 -10.40 -13.82 12.99
CA LEU A 109 -9.29 -13.38 12.16
C LEU A 109 -8.46 -12.29 12.85
N CYS A 110 -7.15 -12.28 12.59
CA CYS A 110 -6.24 -11.22 13.01
C CYS A 110 -6.58 -9.86 12.37
N PHE A 111 -7.10 -9.89 11.15
CA PHE A 111 -7.64 -8.74 10.43
C PHE A 111 -8.97 -9.15 9.80
N ASP A 112 -10.02 -8.42 10.12
CA ASP A 112 -11.35 -8.59 9.54
C ASP A 112 -11.63 -7.43 8.57
N SER A 113 -11.94 -7.76 7.32
CA SER A 113 -12.28 -6.79 6.28
C SER A 113 -13.54 -5.99 6.57
N ASN A 114 -14.41 -6.44 7.47
CA ASN A 114 -15.61 -5.71 7.89
C ASN A 114 -15.33 -4.72 9.03
N SER A 115 -14.13 -4.75 9.61
CA SER A 115 -13.76 -3.92 10.76
C SER A 115 -13.73 -2.43 10.44
N GLN A 116 -13.82 -1.60 11.49
CA GLN A 116 -13.62 -0.15 11.34
C GLN A 116 -12.21 0.19 10.84
N LEU A 117 -11.21 -0.63 11.17
CA LEU A 117 -9.84 -0.47 10.66
C LEU A 117 -9.80 -0.58 9.14
N ALA A 118 -10.46 -1.60 8.57
CA ALA A 118 -10.56 -1.78 7.12
C ALA A 118 -11.27 -0.59 6.46
N ARG A 119 -12.42 -0.16 7.00
CA ARG A 119 -13.19 1.00 6.49
C ARG A 119 -12.36 2.29 6.50
N ASN A 120 -11.66 2.55 7.60
CA ASN A 120 -10.78 3.72 7.73
C ASN A 120 -9.61 3.66 6.74
N ALA A 121 -9.06 2.47 6.49
CA ALA A 121 -7.97 2.30 5.53
C ALA A 121 -8.42 2.56 4.09
N VAL A 122 -9.61 2.07 3.69
CA VAL A 122 -10.23 2.38 2.39
C VAL A 122 -10.50 3.87 2.24
N GLY A 123 -11.00 4.53 3.30
CA GLY A 123 -11.25 5.98 3.30
C GLY A 123 -10.00 6.86 3.15
N ARG A 124 -8.79 6.30 3.27
CA ARG A 124 -7.52 7.01 3.04
C ARG A 124 -7.01 6.90 1.60
N LEU A 125 -7.63 6.09 0.76
CA LEU A 125 -7.24 5.97 -0.64
C LEU A 125 -7.63 7.23 -1.40
N ALA A 126 -6.75 7.64 -2.32
CA ALA A 126 -7.07 8.72 -3.24
C ALA A 126 -8.31 8.35 -4.10
N PRO A 127 -9.12 9.33 -4.53
CA PRO A 127 -10.15 9.11 -5.54
C PRO A 127 -9.56 8.48 -6.81
N ASN A 128 -10.27 7.54 -7.44
CA ASN A 128 -9.88 7.02 -8.75
C ASN A 128 -10.40 7.91 -9.89
N ALA A 129 -9.81 7.78 -11.08
CA ALA A 129 -10.19 8.55 -12.26
C ALA A 129 -11.66 8.39 -12.67
N GLY A 130 -12.31 7.29 -12.30
CA GLY A 130 -13.73 7.04 -12.59
C GLY A 130 -14.70 7.67 -11.57
N GLY A 131 -14.21 8.23 -10.46
CA GLY A 131 -15.05 8.79 -9.39
C GLY A 131 -15.89 7.75 -8.63
N TYR A 132 -15.62 6.46 -8.81
CA TYR A 132 -16.36 5.37 -8.16
C TYR A 132 -15.84 5.13 -6.74
N PRO A 133 -16.67 4.63 -5.81
CA PRO A 133 -16.18 4.20 -4.52
C PRO A 133 -15.25 2.98 -4.65
N TRP A 134 -14.24 2.92 -3.79
CA TRP A 134 -13.45 1.70 -3.59
C TRP A 134 -14.31 0.63 -2.90
N VAL A 135 -14.24 -0.59 -3.41
CA VAL A 135 -14.92 -1.77 -2.88
C VAL A 135 -13.90 -2.83 -2.49
N ILE A 136 -14.14 -3.51 -1.38
CA ILE A 136 -13.31 -4.62 -0.92
C ILE A 136 -13.64 -5.85 -1.76
N LEU A 137 -12.62 -6.42 -2.38
CA LEU A 137 -12.73 -7.61 -3.22
C LEU A 137 -12.35 -8.86 -2.45
N GLU A 138 -11.21 -8.83 -1.76
CA GLU A 138 -10.65 -9.97 -1.05
C GLU A 138 -9.79 -9.49 0.13
N ALA A 139 -9.62 -10.34 1.14
CA ALA A 139 -8.69 -10.12 2.24
C ALA A 139 -8.08 -11.44 2.72
N SER A 140 -6.94 -11.34 3.42
CA SER A 140 -6.30 -12.47 4.07
C SER A 140 -7.16 -13.05 5.19
N ASN A 141 -7.24 -14.38 5.28
CA ASN A 141 -7.97 -15.10 6.33
C ASN A 141 -7.04 -15.63 7.43
N ASP A 142 -6.23 -14.74 8.02
CA ASP A 142 -5.25 -15.12 9.05
C ASP A 142 -5.94 -15.45 10.40
N PRO A 143 -5.94 -16.72 10.86
CA PRO A 143 -6.70 -17.10 12.04
C PRO A 143 -6.04 -16.60 13.33
N ILE A 144 -6.84 -16.00 14.20
CA ILE A 144 -6.36 -15.48 15.49
C ILE A 144 -5.78 -16.58 16.39
N ALA A 145 -6.28 -17.81 16.26
CA ALA A 145 -5.79 -18.97 17.01
C ALA A 145 -4.33 -19.35 16.68
N ALA A 146 -3.81 -18.94 15.51
CA ALA A 146 -2.41 -19.13 15.13
C ALA A 146 -1.48 -18.01 15.64
N GLY A 147 -2.05 -16.98 16.27
CA GLY A 147 -1.34 -15.82 16.80
C GLY A 147 -1.08 -14.73 15.75
N CYS A 148 -1.39 -13.48 16.11
CA CYS A 148 -1.31 -12.33 15.19
C CYS A 148 0.06 -11.63 15.16
N ALA A 149 0.95 -11.96 16.09
CA ALA A 149 2.27 -11.34 16.16
C ALA A 149 3.11 -11.68 14.92
N GLY A 150 3.59 -10.65 14.21
CA GLY A 150 4.40 -10.79 13.00
C GLY A 150 3.62 -11.27 11.76
N VAL A 151 2.27 -11.18 11.79
CA VAL A 151 1.43 -11.51 10.64
C VAL A 151 1.31 -10.27 9.74
N LEU A 152 1.58 -10.45 8.44
CA LEU A 152 1.27 -9.49 7.38
C LEU A 152 -0.08 -9.84 6.76
N SER A 153 -1.14 -9.20 7.24
CA SER A 153 -2.48 -9.30 6.66
C SER A 153 -2.63 -8.32 5.51
N TRP A 154 -3.51 -8.63 4.56
CA TRP A 154 -3.73 -7.80 3.38
C TRP A 154 -5.20 -7.72 3.00
N MET A 155 -5.54 -6.68 2.24
CA MET A 155 -6.85 -6.46 1.64
C MET A 155 -6.70 -5.94 0.22
N LEU A 156 -7.36 -6.58 -0.74
CA LEU A 156 -7.43 -6.15 -2.14
C LEU A 156 -8.72 -5.38 -2.35
N VAL A 157 -8.61 -4.19 -2.89
CA VAL A 157 -9.74 -3.33 -3.25
C VAL A 157 -9.68 -2.96 -4.73
N ASN A 158 -10.84 -2.73 -5.33
CA ASN A 158 -10.97 -2.16 -6.67
C ASN A 158 -12.17 -1.19 -6.71
N TRP A 159 -12.60 -0.74 -7.89
CA TRP A 159 -13.90 -0.10 -8.05
C TRP A 159 -14.78 -0.91 -9.00
N ASN A 160 -16.09 -0.64 -8.98
CA ASN A 160 -17.01 -1.28 -9.91
C ASN A 160 -16.99 -0.53 -11.26
N GLY A 161 -16.33 -1.12 -12.26
CA GLY A 161 -16.23 -0.59 -13.62
C GLY A 161 -15.65 -1.63 -14.59
N SER A 162 -15.68 -1.36 -15.90
CA SER A 162 -15.25 -2.34 -16.91
C SER A 162 -13.75 -2.67 -16.87
N HIS A 163 -12.92 -1.71 -16.45
CA HIS A 163 -11.47 -1.86 -16.32
C HIS A 163 -11.00 -1.22 -15.03
N PRO A 164 -11.24 -1.85 -13.87
CA PRO A 164 -10.91 -1.25 -12.61
C PRO A 164 -9.42 -1.35 -12.33
N GLY A 165 -8.92 -0.39 -11.57
CA GLY A 165 -7.63 -0.42 -10.92
C GLY A 165 -7.77 -0.98 -9.52
N TYR A 166 -6.65 -1.43 -8.99
CA TYR A 166 -6.58 -2.19 -7.76
C TYR A 166 -5.55 -1.58 -6.80
N HIS A 167 -5.85 -1.63 -5.52
CA HIS A 167 -4.87 -1.45 -4.46
C HIS A 167 -4.82 -2.70 -3.57
N VAL A 168 -3.61 -3.09 -3.18
CA VAL A 168 -3.38 -4.01 -2.08
C VAL A 168 -2.99 -3.18 -0.86
N LEU A 169 -3.71 -3.33 0.24
CA LEU A 169 -3.50 -2.63 1.51
C LEU A 169 -2.91 -3.61 2.51
N PHE A 170 -1.93 -3.17 3.31
CA PHE A 170 -1.24 -4.00 4.29
C PHE A 170 -1.58 -3.63 5.73
N PHE A 171 -1.68 -4.65 6.57
CA PHE A 171 -2.00 -4.53 7.98
C PHE A 171 -1.10 -5.43 8.82
N THR A 172 -0.75 -4.99 10.02
CA THR A 172 -0.16 -5.87 11.03
C THR A 172 -0.57 -5.40 12.42
N ASN A 173 -0.86 -6.37 13.31
CA ASN A 173 -1.15 -6.12 14.73
C ASN A 173 -2.10 -4.93 14.97
N GLY A 174 -3.19 -4.86 14.19
CA GLY A 174 -4.23 -3.83 14.27
C GLY A 174 -3.85 -2.44 13.78
N THR A 175 -2.79 -2.34 12.98
CA THR A 175 -2.31 -1.12 12.34
C THR A 175 -2.37 -1.25 10.83
N TYR A 176 -2.87 -0.21 10.15
CA TYR A 176 -2.78 -0.06 8.70
C TYR A 176 -1.39 0.49 8.32
N LEU A 177 -0.67 -0.23 7.46
CA LEU A 177 0.71 0.06 7.07
C LEU A 177 0.82 0.88 5.79
N GLY A 178 -0.25 0.95 4.99
CA GLY A 178 -0.26 1.60 3.68
C GLY A 178 -0.59 0.65 2.54
N THR A 179 -0.48 1.16 1.33
CA THR A 179 -0.68 0.39 0.10
C THR A 179 0.62 -0.24 -0.39
N ALA A 180 0.49 -1.33 -1.14
CA ALA A 180 1.59 -1.99 -1.84
C ALA A 180 2.30 -1.07 -2.85
N THR A 181 1.52 -0.20 -3.51
CA THR A 181 1.98 0.83 -4.44
C THR A 181 1.27 2.14 -4.15
N SER A 182 1.91 3.27 -4.43
CA SER A 182 1.31 4.61 -4.23
C SER A 182 0.15 4.88 -5.18
N LYS A 183 0.20 4.33 -6.40
CA LYS A 183 -0.86 4.39 -7.41
C LYS A 183 -1.58 3.05 -7.53
N TYR A 184 -2.83 3.09 -7.98
CA TYR A 184 -3.55 1.87 -8.33
C TYR A 184 -3.03 1.31 -9.65
N TYR A 185 -3.14 0.00 -9.82
CA TYR A 185 -2.77 -0.69 -11.06
C TYR A 185 -3.91 -1.55 -11.56
N GLY A 186 -4.12 -1.60 -12.87
CA GLY A 186 -4.99 -2.61 -13.48
C GLY A 186 -4.41 -4.02 -13.29
N TYR A 187 -5.22 -5.05 -13.54
CA TYR A 187 -4.77 -6.45 -13.65
C TYR A 187 -3.85 -6.92 -12.51
N THR A 188 -4.16 -6.51 -11.27
CA THR A 188 -3.38 -6.84 -10.09
C THR A 188 -4.01 -8.05 -9.38
N THR A 189 -3.17 -9.02 -9.04
CA THR A 189 -3.60 -10.27 -8.38
C THR A 189 -2.70 -10.58 -7.20
N VAL A 190 -3.27 -10.90 -6.04
CA VAL A 190 -2.50 -11.46 -4.92
C VAL A 190 -2.33 -12.96 -5.18
N LEU A 191 -1.08 -13.43 -5.33
CA LEU A 191 -0.78 -14.83 -5.65
C LEU A 191 -0.79 -15.73 -4.41
N GLY A 192 -0.47 -15.17 -3.25
CA GLY A 192 -0.40 -15.91 -2.00
C GLY A 192 0.38 -15.17 -0.92
N LYS A 193 0.42 -15.77 0.27
CA LYS A 193 1.12 -15.23 1.43
C LYS A 193 1.77 -16.34 2.26
N THR A 194 2.78 -15.95 3.03
CA THR A 194 3.21 -16.68 4.23
C THR A 194 2.75 -15.92 5.47
N LYS A 195 3.34 -16.19 6.64
CA LYS A 195 3.06 -15.41 7.85
C LYS A 195 3.38 -13.93 7.65
N ASN A 196 4.57 -13.61 7.15
CA ASN A 196 5.09 -12.25 7.06
C ASN A 196 5.38 -11.79 5.62
N THR A 197 5.06 -12.60 4.60
CA THR A 197 5.22 -12.19 3.19
C THR A 197 3.92 -12.28 2.40
N VAL A 198 3.75 -11.40 1.41
CA VAL A 198 2.65 -11.43 0.43
C VAL A 198 3.24 -11.24 -0.96
N SER A 199 2.87 -12.09 -1.92
CA SER A 199 3.31 -11.97 -3.31
C SER A 199 2.17 -11.43 -4.18
N VAL A 200 2.43 -10.33 -4.89
CA VAL A 200 1.45 -9.67 -5.76
C VAL A 200 1.98 -9.68 -7.19
N GLN A 201 1.14 -10.14 -8.11
CA GLN A 201 1.38 -10.09 -9.55
C GLN A 201 0.77 -8.82 -10.14
N TYR A 202 1.54 -8.18 -11.03
CA TYR A 202 1.09 -7.05 -11.82
C TYR A 202 1.17 -7.36 -13.32
N ARG A 203 0.14 -6.93 -14.05
CA ARG A 203 0.11 -6.84 -15.51
C ARG A 203 -0.38 -5.45 -15.89
N TRP A 204 -0.11 -5.02 -17.12
CA TRP A 204 -0.53 -3.72 -17.60
C TRP A 204 -0.72 -3.72 -19.12
N VAL A 205 -1.51 -2.76 -19.59
CA VAL A 205 -1.70 -2.51 -21.02
C VAL A 205 -0.55 -1.67 -21.55
N LYS A 206 0.01 -2.06 -22.69
CA LYS A 206 0.89 -1.22 -23.51
C LYS A 206 0.06 -0.35 -24.46
N PRO A 207 0.64 0.69 -25.08
CA PRO A 207 -0.07 1.58 -25.99
C PRO A 207 -0.83 0.86 -27.12
N GLU A 208 -0.29 -0.25 -27.63
CA GLU A 208 -0.87 -1.07 -28.69
C GLU A 208 -1.85 -2.14 -28.21
N ASP A 209 -2.00 -2.35 -26.91
CA ASP A 209 -2.87 -3.39 -26.35
C ASP A 209 -4.34 -2.94 -26.32
N ALA A 210 -5.24 -3.87 -26.64
CA ALA A 210 -6.63 -3.73 -26.24
C ALA A 210 -6.74 -3.89 -24.72
N LEU A 211 -7.65 -3.13 -24.07
CA LEU A 211 -7.81 -3.18 -22.61
C LEU A 211 -8.09 -4.60 -22.10
N CYS A 212 -8.87 -5.42 -22.81
CA CYS A 212 -9.14 -6.81 -22.42
C CYS A 212 -7.89 -7.70 -22.25
N CYS A 213 -6.78 -7.29 -22.87
CA CYS A 213 -5.75 -8.20 -23.34
C CYS A 213 -4.35 -7.61 -23.11
N PRO A 214 -3.97 -7.32 -21.85
CA PRO A 214 -2.68 -6.71 -21.54
C PRO A 214 -1.52 -7.63 -21.87
N SER A 215 -0.53 -7.13 -22.62
CA SER A 215 0.73 -7.83 -22.95
C SER A 215 1.89 -7.41 -22.04
N GLY A 216 1.72 -6.40 -21.19
CA GLY A 216 2.67 -6.03 -20.15
C GLY A 216 2.67 -6.99 -18.96
N GLY A 217 3.86 -7.29 -18.45
CA GLY A 217 4.07 -8.27 -17.38
C GLY A 217 3.90 -9.73 -17.85
N PRO A 218 3.64 -10.69 -16.95
CA PRO A 218 3.49 -10.48 -15.51
C PRO A 218 4.83 -10.19 -14.82
N THR A 219 4.82 -9.26 -13.86
CA THR A 219 5.89 -9.17 -12.85
C THR A 219 5.32 -9.52 -11.49
N VAL A 220 6.17 -10.02 -10.59
CA VAL A 220 5.79 -10.35 -9.21
C VAL A 220 6.63 -9.51 -8.27
N VAL A 221 5.96 -8.88 -7.31
CA VAL A 221 6.57 -8.18 -6.19
C VAL A 221 6.21 -8.93 -4.90
N THR A 222 7.22 -9.34 -4.16
CA THR A 222 7.07 -9.90 -2.82
C THR A 222 7.24 -8.79 -1.80
N TYR A 223 6.26 -8.67 -0.91
CA TYR A 223 6.25 -7.75 0.21
C TYR A 223 6.57 -8.52 1.48
N THR A 224 7.54 -8.05 2.25
CA THR A 224 8.02 -8.70 3.48
C THR A 224 7.90 -7.75 4.65
N LEU A 225 7.19 -8.19 5.69
CA LEU A 225 7.07 -7.50 6.97
C LEU A 225 8.30 -7.76 7.85
N ASN A 226 8.93 -6.68 8.29
CA ASN A 226 10.03 -6.64 9.24
C ASN A 226 9.65 -5.69 10.39
N GLY A 227 9.24 -6.25 11.53
CA GLY A 227 8.65 -5.48 12.62
C GLY A 227 7.31 -4.87 12.18
N THR A 228 7.28 -3.55 12.02
CA THR A 228 6.12 -2.78 11.52
C THR A 228 6.33 -2.22 10.11
N THR A 229 7.46 -2.52 9.47
CA THR A 229 7.82 -1.99 8.15
C THR A 229 7.63 -3.07 7.09
N VAL A 230 7.05 -2.70 5.95
CA VAL A 230 6.97 -3.56 4.77
C VAL A 230 8.06 -3.14 3.79
N THR A 231 8.85 -4.11 3.34
CA THR A 231 9.81 -3.94 2.24
C THR A 231 9.30 -4.69 1.02
N ALA A 232 9.59 -4.17 -0.17
CA ALA A 232 9.17 -4.77 -1.43
C ALA A 232 10.39 -5.22 -2.24
N GLN A 233 10.30 -6.41 -2.84
CA GLN A 233 11.31 -6.97 -3.72
C GLN A 233 10.66 -7.48 -4.99
N GLY A 234 11.15 -7.03 -6.15
CA GLY A 234 10.61 -7.40 -7.45
C GLY A 234 10.65 -6.25 -8.44
N GLN A 235 10.13 -6.49 -9.63
CA GLN A 235 10.00 -5.47 -10.67
C GLN A 235 8.60 -4.86 -10.62
N PHE A 236 8.53 -3.56 -10.37
CA PHE A 236 7.26 -2.84 -10.40
C PHE A 236 6.83 -2.58 -11.85
N PRO A 237 5.52 -2.55 -12.13
CA PRO A 237 5.01 -2.05 -13.40
C PRO A 237 5.44 -0.59 -13.64
N PRO A 238 5.43 -0.12 -14.90
CA PRO A 238 5.62 1.29 -15.23
C PRO A 238 4.62 2.21 -14.49
N ASP A 239 4.81 3.52 -14.58
CA ASP A 239 3.81 4.47 -14.07
C ASP A 239 2.49 4.31 -14.86
N PRO A 240 1.34 4.05 -14.21
CA PRO A 240 0.07 3.80 -14.90
C PRO A 240 -0.53 5.06 -15.54
N ASP A 241 0.00 6.25 -15.23
CA ASP A 241 -0.46 7.54 -15.78
C ASP A 241 0.45 8.03 -16.93
N LYS A 242 1.33 7.19 -17.46
CA LYS A 242 2.29 7.52 -18.53
C LYS A 242 2.10 6.69 -19.79
#